data_AF-A0A6A5S2F1-F1
#
_entry.id   AF-A0A6A5S2F1-F1
#
_cell.length_a   1.000
_cell.length_b   1.000
_cell.length_c   1.000
_cell.angle_alpha   90.00
_cell.angle_beta   90.00
_cell.angle_gamma   90.00
#
_symmetry.space_group_name_H-M   'P 1'
#
loop_
_entity.id
_entity.type
_entity.pdbx_description
1 polymer ?
#
loop_
_entity_poly.entity_id
_entity_poly.type
_entity_poly.pdbx_seq_one_letter_code
_entity_poly.pdbx_strand_id
1 'polypeptide(L)'
;MPLEEALAELDTLGPDDTLSYQALAKKHGYCRSTLTRCHRGVCASREDKAKDQLVLHPRDEVEIVQYVKSLTERHLMSTRKVLVRIITPLCRWPLSD
;
A
#
# COMPACT_ATOMS: atom_id res chain seq x y z
N MET A 1 5.34 -20.84 -4.80
CA MET A 1 4.43 -21.07 -3.66
C MET A 1 4.05 -19.70 -3.13
N PRO A 2 2.76 -19.44 -2.87
CA PRO A 2 2.30 -18.18 -2.30
C PRO A 2 2.63 -18.14 -0.80
N LEU A 3 3.06 -16.99 -0.30
CA LEU A 3 3.27 -16.78 1.14
C LEU A 3 1.93 -16.87 1.89
N GLU A 4 0.83 -16.60 1.19
CA GLU A 4 -0.54 -16.70 1.69
C GLU A 4 -0.90 -18.12 2.12
N GLU A 5 -0.43 -19.17 1.44
CA GLU A 5 -0.71 -20.56 1.81
C GLU A 5 -0.08 -20.93 3.16
N ALA A 6 1.15 -20.49 3.40
CA ALA A 6 1.85 -20.70 4.67
C ALA A 6 1.21 -19.91 5.82
N LEU A 7 0.60 -18.75 5.54
CA LEU A 7 -0.17 -17.99 6.53
C LEU A 7 -1.54 -18.62 6.80
N ALA A 8 -2.23 -19.13 5.79
CA ALA A 8 -3.49 -19.84 5.96
C ALA A 8 -3.32 -21.11 6.81
N GLU A 9 -2.24 -21.87 6.62
CA GLU A 9 -1.91 -23.00 7.49
C GLU A 9 -1.67 -22.57 8.95
N LEU A 10 -1.05 -21.41 9.17
CA LEU A 10 -0.88 -20.81 10.51
C LEU A 10 -2.21 -20.47 11.17
N ASP A 11 -3.14 -19.88 10.42
CA ASP A 11 -4.44 -19.46 10.94
C ASP A 11 -5.37 -20.65 11.25
N THR A 12 -5.12 -21.83 10.64
CA THR A 12 -5.86 -23.06 10.94
C THR A 12 -5.38 -23.82 12.17
N LEU A 13 -4.17 -23.52 12.69
CA LEU A 13 -3.67 -24.13 13.91
C LEU A 13 -4.41 -23.57 15.12
N GLY A 14 -5.07 -24.44 15.88
CA GLY A 14 -5.81 -24.07 17.07
C GLY A 14 -4.89 -23.58 18.21
N PRO A 15 -5.43 -22.92 19.24
CA PRO A 15 -4.66 -22.40 20.38
C PRO A 15 -3.93 -23.50 21.18
N ASP A 16 -4.34 -24.76 21.03
CA ASP A 16 -3.74 -25.92 21.70
C ASP A 16 -2.60 -26.59 20.92
N ASP A 17 -2.42 -26.23 19.64
CA ASP A 17 -1.29 -26.74 18.85
C ASP A 17 -0.03 -25.90 19.11
N THR A 18 1.11 -26.58 19.29
CA THR A 18 2.39 -25.90 19.51
C THR A 18 2.85 -25.23 18.21
N LEU A 19 2.49 -23.95 18.02
CA LEU A 19 2.84 -23.15 16.85
C LEU A 19 4.36 -23.07 16.63
N SER A 20 4.89 -23.91 15.73
CA SER A 20 6.30 -23.89 15.35
C SER A 20 6.50 -23.17 14.01
N TYR A 21 6.76 -21.86 14.08
CA TYR A 21 7.14 -21.05 12.91
C TYR A 21 8.34 -21.63 12.15
N GLN A 22 9.21 -22.39 12.82
CA GLN A 22 10.42 -22.94 12.25
C GLN A 22 10.13 -24.19 11.41
N ALA A 23 9.22 -25.05 11.85
CA ALA A 23 8.77 -26.22 11.09
C ALA A 23 8.00 -25.81 9.83
N LEU A 24 7.10 -24.83 9.98
CA LEU A 24 6.31 -24.31 8.87
C LEU A 24 7.16 -23.57 7.83
N ALA A 25 8.11 -22.74 8.30
CA ALA A 25 9.11 -22.08 7.45
C ALA A 25 9.89 -23.10 6.60
N LYS A 26 10.33 -24.20 7.21
CA LYS A 26 11.07 -25.27 6.54
C LYS A 26 10.21 -26.04 5.53
N LYS A 27 8.94 -26.30 5.86
CA LYS A 27 7.96 -26.98 4.98
C LYS A 27 7.72 -26.17 3.70
N HIS A 28 7.58 -24.85 3.83
CA HIS A 28 7.25 -23.95 2.71
C HIS A 28 8.47 -23.29 2.04
N GLY A 29 9.68 -23.50 2.57
CA GLY A 29 10.91 -22.94 2.02
C GLY A 29 11.12 -21.44 2.30
N TYR A 30 10.44 -20.88 3.30
CA TYR A 30 10.58 -19.48 3.69
C TYR A 30 11.52 -19.30 4.89
N CYS A 31 12.07 -18.09 5.04
CA CYS A 31 12.73 -17.70 6.29
C CYS A 31 11.70 -17.56 7.41
N ARG A 32 12.00 -18.11 8.59
CA ARG A 32 11.17 -17.95 9.80
C ARG A 32 10.81 -16.48 10.07
N SER A 33 11.78 -15.58 9.93
CA SER A 33 11.61 -14.15 10.18
C SER A 33 10.55 -13.51 9.26
N THR A 34 10.45 -13.97 8.01
CA THR A 34 9.43 -13.53 7.06
C THR A 34 8.04 -13.95 7.55
N LEU A 35 7.85 -15.23 7.89
CA LEU A 35 6.57 -15.74 8.39
C LEU A 35 6.13 -15.05 9.68
N THR A 36 7.04 -14.90 10.66
CA THR A 36 6.70 -14.23 11.93
C THR A 36 6.33 -12.77 11.72
N ARG A 37 7.02 -12.03 10.85
CA ARG A 37 6.70 -10.63 10.55
C ARG A 37 5.35 -10.51 9.85
N CYS A 38 5.07 -11.38 8.88
CA CYS A 38 3.83 -11.30 8.13
C CYS A 38 2.62 -11.72 8.99
N HIS A 39 2.75 -12.77 9.80
CA HIS A 39 1.72 -13.18 10.77
C HIS A 39 1.41 -12.08 11.82
N ARG A 40 2.40 -11.26 12.18
CA ARG A 40 2.21 -10.11 13.08
C ARG A 40 1.67 -8.86 12.39
N GLY A 41 1.29 -8.94 11.10
CA GLY A 41 0.82 -7.78 10.32
C GLY A 41 1.91 -6.76 9.99
N VAL A 42 3.19 -7.09 10.18
CA VAL A 42 4.33 -6.19 9.88
C VAL A 42 4.70 -6.23 8.41
N CYS A 43 4.32 -7.28 7.68
CA CYS A 43 4.43 -7.29 6.23
C CYS A 43 3.24 -6.58 5.62
N ALA A 44 3.51 -5.52 4.86
CA ALA A 44 2.52 -4.93 3.97
C ALA A 44 2.49 -5.71 2.64
N SER A 45 1.32 -5.82 2.03
CA SER A 45 1.22 -6.22 0.62
C SER A 45 2.05 -5.25 -0.24
N ARG A 46 2.50 -5.73 -1.41
CA ARG A 46 3.12 -4.86 -2.41
C ARG A 46 2.17 -3.73 -2.81
N GLU A 47 0.88 -4.01 -2.89
CA GLU A 47 -0.15 -3.03 -3.22
C GLU A 47 -0.33 -1.98 -2.14
N ASP A 48 -0.38 -2.39 -0.87
CA ASP A 48 -0.52 -1.46 0.25
C ASP A 48 0.71 -0.58 0.38
N LYS A 49 1.90 -1.17 0.20
CA LYS A 49 3.14 -0.40 0.15
C LYS A 49 3.16 0.59 -1.02
N ALA A 50 2.64 0.20 -2.19
CA ALA A 50 2.53 1.10 -3.33
C ALA A 50 1.57 2.26 -3.03
N LYS A 51 0.40 1.98 -2.42
CA LYS A 51 -0.56 3.00 -1.98
C LYS A 51 0.03 3.96 -0.94
N ASP A 52 0.80 3.44 0.02
CA ASP A 52 1.45 4.25 1.06
C ASP A 52 2.59 5.13 0.53
N GLN A 53 3.19 4.74 -0.59
CA GLN A 53 4.22 5.51 -1.29
C GLN A 53 3.64 6.65 -2.15
N LEU A 54 2.33 6.65 -2.43
CA LEU A 54 1.71 7.72 -3.19
C LEU A 54 1.80 9.04 -2.41
N VAL A 55 2.19 10.09 -3.10
CA VAL A 55 2.25 11.45 -2.54
C VAL A 55 0.84 11.97 -2.24
N LEU A 56 -0.14 11.55 -3.05
CA LEU A 56 -1.53 11.96 -3.00
C LEU A 56 -2.42 10.72 -2.81
N HIS A 57 -3.52 10.87 -2.09
CA HIS A 57 -4.49 9.79 -1.95
C HIS A 57 -5.21 9.55 -3.30
N PRO A 58 -5.46 8.28 -3.71
CA PRO A 58 -6.08 7.98 -5.01
C PRO A 58 -7.43 8.67 -5.25
N ARG A 59 -8.21 8.90 -4.19
CA ARG A 59 -9.47 9.64 -4.26
C ARG A 59 -9.27 11.09 -4.67
N ASP A 60 -8.26 11.74 -4.11
CA ASP A 60 -7.97 13.16 -4.34
C ASP A 60 -7.36 13.34 -5.74
N GLU A 61 -6.59 12.37 -6.21
CA GLU A 61 -6.07 12.35 -7.59
C GLU A 61 -7.21 12.38 -8.61
N VAL A 62 -8.23 11.53 -8.43
CA VAL A 62 -9.39 11.49 -9.31
C VAL A 62 -10.12 12.83 -9.33
N GLU A 63 -10.31 13.46 -8.17
CA GLU A 63 -10.98 14.76 -8.06
C GLU A 63 -10.18 15.87 -8.75
N ILE A 64 -8.85 15.91 -8.55
CA ILE A 64 -7.97 16.88 -9.21
C ILE A 64 -7.97 16.70 -10.73
N VAL A 65 -7.93 15.45 -11.22
CA VAL A 65 -8.01 15.17 -12.66
C VAL A 65 -9.34 15.65 -13.23
N GLN A 66 -10.46 15.43 -12.53
CA GLN A 66 -11.77 15.94 -12.95
C GLN A 66 -11.81 17.47 -12.94
N TYR A 67 -11.24 18.11 -11.93
CA TYR A 67 -11.15 19.55 -11.86
C TYR A 67 -10.35 20.14 -13.03
N VAL A 68 -9.17 19.58 -13.33
CA VAL A 68 -8.34 20.01 -14.48
C VAL A 68 -9.07 19.83 -15.80
N LYS A 69 -9.80 18.72 -15.98
CA LYS A 69 -10.65 18.51 -17.16
C LYS A 69 -11.73 19.60 -17.27
N SER A 70 -12.42 19.91 -16.18
CA SER A 70 -13.46 20.94 -16.16
C SER A 70 -12.93 22.33 -16.49
N LEU A 71 -11.69 22.65 -16.09
CA LEU A 71 -11.03 23.90 -16.46
C LEU A 71 -10.69 23.94 -17.95
N THR A 72 -10.20 22.82 -18.48
CA THR A 72 -9.88 22.67 -19.91
C THR A 72 -11.12 22.85 -20.79
N GLU A 73 -12.26 22.26 -20.38
CA GLU A 73 -13.56 22.42 -21.06
C GLU A 73 -14.06 23.86 -21.06
N ARG A 74 -13.73 24.64 -20.02
CA ARG A 74 -14.05 26.08 -19.93
C ARG A 74 -13.02 26.97 -20.63
N HIS A 75 -12.08 26.39 -21.37
CA HIS A 75 -10.95 27.09 -21.99
C HIS A 75 -10.07 27.86 -20.99
N LEU A 76 -10.04 27.41 -19.74
CA LEU A 76 -9.17 27.92 -18.68
C LEU A 76 -7.97 27.00 -18.53
N MET A 77 -6.83 27.40 -19.08
CA MET A 77 -5.58 26.64 -18.87
C MET A 77 -5.06 26.87 -17.46
N SER A 78 -5.05 25.82 -16.64
CA SER A 78 -4.41 25.88 -15.33
C SER A 78 -2.89 25.84 -15.49
N THR A 79 -2.19 26.76 -14.83
CA THR A 79 -0.72 26.77 -14.83
C THR A 79 -0.21 25.78 -13.79
N ARG A 80 0.95 25.13 -14.04
CA ARG A 80 1.62 24.23 -13.06
C ARG A 80 1.69 24.85 -11.66
N LYS A 81 2.00 26.14 -11.54
CA LYS A 81 2.05 26.88 -10.27
C LYS A 81 0.72 26.86 -9.50
N VAL A 82 -0.40 26.99 -10.21
CA VAL A 82 -1.74 26.95 -9.59
C VAL A 82 -2.05 25.54 -9.11
N LEU A 83 -1.76 24.53 -9.94
CA LEU A 83 -1.95 23.12 -9.55
C LEU A 83 -1.11 22.76 -8.32
N VAL A 84 0.18 23.08 -8.31
CA VAL A 84 1.05 22.84 -7.14
C VAL A 84 0.45 23.50 -5.90
N ARG A 85 0.03 24.78 -5.97
CA ARG A 85 -0.58 25.48 -4.84
C ARG A 85 -1.84 24.77 -4.29
N ILE A 86 -2.69 24.23 -5.16
CA ILE A 86 -3.93 23.54 -4.78
C ILE A 86 -3.63 22.14 -4.22
N ILE A 87 -2.65 21.44 -4.79
CA ILE A 87 -2.37 20.03 -4.48
C ILE A 87 -1.46 19.88 -3.25
N THR A 88 -0.53 20.81 -3.00
CA THR A 88 0.38 20.80 -1.83
C THR A 88 -0.32 20.51 -0.49
N PRO A 89 -1.45 21.14 -0.13
CA PRO A 89 -2.12 20.84 1.15
C PRO A 89 -2.74 19.44 1.24
N LEU A 90 -2.95 18.76 0.11
CA LEU A 90 -3.52 17.41 0.05
C LEU A 90 -2.44 16.32 0.07
N CYS A 91 -1.17 16.69 -0.11
CA CYS A 91 -0.07 15.75 -0.19
C CYS A 91 0.40 15.29 1.19
N ARG A 92 0.75 14.01 1.30
CA ARG A 92 1.39 13.45 2.52
C ARG A 92 2.84 13.92 2.66
N TRP A 93 3.49 14.25 1.55
CA TRP A 93 4.89 14.67 1.47
C TRP A 93 5.02 15.93 0.60
N PRO A 94 6.05 16.78 0.80
CA PRO A 94 6.26 17.91 -0.09
C PRO A 94 6.47 17.42 -1.53
N LEU A 95 5.85 18.10 -2.49
CA LEU A 95 6.07 17.84 -3.91
C LEU A 95 7.54 18.15 -4.23
N SER A 96 8.23 17.23 -4.91
CA SER A 96 9.59 17.47 -5.41
C SER A 96 9.57 18.56 -6.49
N ASP A 97 10.59 19.41 -6.50
CA ASP A 97 10.77 20.49 -7.50
C ASP A 97 10.85 19.97 -8.94
#